data_AF-A0AAN8KCQ4-F1
#
_entry.id   AF-A0AAN8KCQ4-F1
#
_cell.length_a   1.000
_cell.length_b   1.000
_cell.length_c   1.000
_cell.angle_alpha   90.00
_cell.angle_beta   90.00
_cell.angle_gamma   90.00
#
_symmetry.space_group_name_H-M   'P 1'
#
loop_
_entity.id
_entity.type
_entity.pdbx_description
1 polymer ?
#
loop_
_entity_poly.entity_id
_entity_poly.type
_entity_poly.pdbx_seq_one_letter_code
_entity_poly.pdbx_strand_id
1 'polypeptide(L)'
;MIVDQLRTISKCDIDDTDGAIKISGGDRKNLISSGNIIEDNRLWNFGRATAVGADGIAVGGLNIIIRNNYINHGTYSCIKWSGNDHIMENNHFHYCCHATSDCGAIHSGRDWTSVR
;
A
#
# COMPACT_ATOMS: atom_id res chain seq x y z
N MET A 1 -19.39 17.98 7.58
CA MET A 1 -18.31 17.36 8.38
C MET A 1 -18.36 15.87 8.13
N ILE A 2 -17.68 15.41 7.07
CA ILE A 2 -17.60 13.98 6.75
C ILE A 2 -16.47 13.46 7.64
N VAL A 3 -16.84 12.74 8.69
CA VAL A 3 -15.86 11.94 9.44
C VAL A 3 -15.52 10.79 8.51
N ASP A 4 -14.29 10.76 7.99
CA ASP A 4 -13.81 9.68 7.13
C ASP A 4 -14.07 8.35 7.84
N GLN A 5 -14.86 7.48 7.22
CA GLN A 5 -15.17 6.18 7.80
C GLN A 5 -13.89 5.35 7.85
N LEU A 6 -13.51 4.92 9.06
CA LEU A 6 -12.47 3.92 9.28
C LEU A 6 -12.79 2.66 8.49
N ARG A 7 -11.90 2.28 7.57
CA ARG A 7 -12.02 1.06 6.77
C ARG A 7 -10.89 0.12 7.11
N THR A 8 -11.26 -1.13 7.38
CA THR A 8 -10.32 -2.23 7.56
C THR A 8 -10.47 -3.19 6.39
N ILE A 9 -9.37 -3.49 5.70
CA ILE A 9 -9.26 -4.59 4.75
C ILE A 9 -8.42 -5.66 5.42
N SER A 10 -9.03 -6.80 5.74
CA SER A 10 -8.34 -7.84 6.48
C SER A 10 -8.74 -9.24 6.08
N LYS A 11 -7.80 -10.18 6.24
CA LYS A 11 -8.01 -11.62 6.04
C LYS A 11 -8.51 -11.97 4.64
N CYS A 12 -8.04 -11.22 3.64
CA CYS A 12 -8.32 -11.49 2.24
C CYS A 12 -7.15 -12.20 1.57
N ASP A 13 -7.47 -13.15 0.69
CA ASP A 13 -6.57 -13.66 -0.34
C ASP A 13 -6.89 -12.93 -1.65
N ILE A 14 -5.91 -12.22 -2.20
CA ILE A 14 -6.03 -11.47 -3.46
C ILE A 14 -4.96 -11.99 -4.42
N ASP A 15 -5.38 -12.56 -5.54
CA ASP A 15 -4.50 -13.19 -6.51
C ASP A 15 -4.78 -12.76 -7.96
N ASP A 16 -3.76 -12.93 -8.81
CA ASP A 16 -3.87 -12.84 -10.27
C ASP A 16 -4.39 -11.49 -10.81
N THR A 17 -4.07 -10.40 -10.12
CA THR A 17 -4.55 -9.06 -10.44
C THR A 17 -3.51 -8.20 -11.16
N ASP A 18 -3.91 -7.01 -11.60
CA ASP A 18 -3.01 -5.99 -12.15
C ASP A 18 -2.69 -4.87 -11.14
N GLY A 19 -2.83 -5.20 -9.85
CA GLY A 19 -2.81 -4.31 -8.69
C GLY A 19 -3.85 -4.83 -7.69
N ALA A 20 -3.63 -4.72 -6.37
CA ALA A 20 -4.48 -5.43 -5.40
C ALA A 20 -5.30 -4.49 -4.50
N ILE A 21 -4.67 -3.70 -3.65
CA ILE A 21 -5.38 -2.84 -2.68
C ILE A 21 -5.05 -1.38 -2.98
N LYS A 22 -6.09 -0.54 -3.09
CA LYS A 22 -5.93 0.91 -3.17
C LYS A 22 -6.82 1.59 -2.15
N ILE A 23 -6.23 2.38 -1.26
CA ILE A 23 -6.96 3.09 -0.22
C ILE A 23 -6.37 4.47 0.02
N SER A 24 -7.23 5.44 0.28
CA SER A 24 -6.82 6.77 0.72
C SER A 24 -7.77 7.30 1.77
N GLY A 25 -7.27 8.16 2.65
CA GLY A 25 -8.11 8.80 3.65
C GLY A 25 -7.32 9.72 4.57
N GLY A 26 -8.04 10.46 5.39
CA GLY A 26 -7.48 11.50 6.23
C GLY A 26 -7.27 12.81 5.47
N ASP A 27 -6.93 13.84 6.23
CA ASP A 27 -6.68 15.18 5.73
C ASP A 27 -5.31 15.66 6.20
N ARG A 28 -4.33 15.61 5.30
CA ARG A 28 -2.95 16.05 5.58
C ARG A 28 -2.87 17.52 5.97
N LYS A 29 -3.72 18.38 5.39
CA LYS A 29 -3.71 19.83 5.66
C LYS A 29 -4.23 20.12 7.07
N ASN A 30 -5.26 19.39 7.48
CA ASN A 30 -5.90 19.56 8.78
C ASN A 30 -5.42 18.56 9.85
N LEU A 31 -4.41 17.74 9.55
CA LEU A 31 -3.87 16.68 10.40
C LEU A 31 -4.94 15.70 10.92
N ILE A 32 -5.92 15.38 10.07
CA ILE A 32 -6.97 14.42 10.40
C ILE A 32 -6.50 13.04 9.98
N SER A 33 -6.35 12.14 10.95
CA SER A 33 -6.00 10.74 10.71
C SER A 33 -7.07 10.03 9.89
N SER A 34 -6.63 9.16 8.98
CA SER A 34 -7.50 8.26 8.25
C SER A 34 -8.06 7.14 9.13
N GLY A 35 -7.25 6.63 10.07
CA GLY A 35 -7.57 5.42 10.84
C GLY A 35 -7.72 4.14 10.02
N ASN A 36 -7.41 4.15 8.72
CA ASN A 36 -7.57 2.97 7.87
C ASN A 36 -6.52 1.89 8.20
N ILE A 37 -6.93 0.63 8.08
CA ILE A 37 -6.10 -0.54 8.41
C ILE A 37 -6.10 -1.53 7.25
N ILE A 38 -4.92 -2.03 6.88
CA ILE A 38 -4.73 -3.12 5.93
C ILE A 38 -3.91 -4.19 6.65
N GLU A 39 -4.56 -5.27 7.08
CA GLU A 39 -3.92 -6.27 7.93
C GLU A 39 -4.23 -7.71 7.59
N ASP A 40 -3.27 -8.61 7.85
CA ASP A 40 -3.44 -10.06 7.70
C ASP A 40 -3.96 -10.48 6.31
N ASN A 41 -3.59 -9.76 5.24
CA ASN A 41 -3.94 -10.12 3.87
C ASN A 41 -2.79 -10.86 3.17
N ARG A 42 -3.15 -11.70 2.20
CA ARG A 42 -2.21 -12.31 1.26
C ARG A 42 -2.44 -11.73 -0.13
N LEU A 43 -1.38 -11.19 -0.72
CA LEU A 43 -1.35 -10.72 -2.10
C LEU A 43 -0.39 -11.60 -2.89
N TRP A 44 -0.86 -12.17 -4.00
CA TRP A 44 -0.08 -13.05 -4.87
C TRP A 44 -0.22 -12.69 -6.34
N ASN A 45 0.88 -12.74 -7.10
CA ASN A 45 0.88 -12.63 -8.56
C ASN A 45 0.17 -11.37 -9.09
N PHE A 46 0.63 -10.18 -8.67
CA PHE A 46 0.05 -8.90 -9.07
C PHE A 46 0.91 -8.18 -10.13
N GLY A 47 0.25 -7.38 -10.97
CA GLY A 47 0.85 -6.59 -12.03
C GLY A 47 1.13 -7.37 -13.31
N ARG A 48 0.24 -8.30 -13.65
CA ARG A 48 0.40 -9.24 -14.76
C ARG A 48 0.35 -8.60 -16.16
N ALA A 49 -0.27 -7.43 -16.31
CA ALA A 49 -0.46 -6.80 -17.62
C ALA A 49 0.21 -5.42 -17.70
N THR A 50 0.00 -4.55 -16.71
CA THR A 50 0.49 -3.17 -16.76
C THR A 50 1.96 -3.05 -16.34
N ALA A 51 2.41 -3.92 -15.43
CA ALA A 51 3.70 -3.82 -14.72
C ALA A 51 3.87 -2.45 -14.03
N VAL A 52 4.36 -1.42 -14.71
CA VAL A 52 4.65 -0.12 -14.10
C VAL A 52 3.36 0.58 -13.63
N GLY A 53 3.24 0.76 -12.32
CA GLY A 53 2.05 1.35 -11.67
C GLY A 53 1.06 0.32 -11.13
N ALA A 54 1.29 -0.98 -11.37
CA ALA A 54 0.53 -2.07 -10.79
C ALA A 54 1.04 -2.42 -9.38
N ASP A 55 0.84 -1.51 -8.42
CA ASP A 55 1.28 -1.71 -7.05
C ASP A 55 0.44 -2.77 -6.32
N GLY A 56 1.06 -3.56 -5.43
CA GLY A 56 0.34 -4.49 -4.57
C GLY A 56 -0.63 -3.75 -3.64
N ILE A 57 -0.10 -2.82 -2.86
CA ILE A 57 -0.87 -1.91 -2.00
C ILE A 57 -0.48 -0.48 -2.36
N ALA A 58 -1.45 0.32 -2.79
CA ALA A 58 -1.29 1.75 -3.00
C ALA A 58 -2.05 2.53 -1.92
N VAL A 59 -1.33 3.30 -1.11
CA VAL A 59 -1.92 4.14 -0.05
C VAL A 59 -1.67 5.63 -0.27
N GLY A 60 -2.59 6.46 0.20
CA GLY A 60 -2.44 7.91 0.22
C GLY A 60 -3.15 8.57 1.39
N GLY A 61 -2.51 9.55 2.04
CA GLY A 61 -3.18 10.40 3.04
C GLY A 61 -2.44 10.48 4.36
N LEU A 62 -3.14 10.34 5.49
CA LEU A 62 -2.52 10.47 6.83
C LEU A 62 -2.85 9.26 7.69
N ASN A 63 -1.83 8.64 8.31
CA ASN A 63 -2.00 7.64 9.37
C ASN A 63 -2.87 6.44 8.94
N ILE A 64 -2.30 5.65 8.02
CA ILE A 64 -2.85 4.37 7.57
C ILE A 64 -1.91 3.29 8.09
N ILE A 65 -2.45 2.23 8.68
CA ILE A 65 -1.68 1.11 9.24
C ILE A 65 -1.70 -0.03 8.24
N ILE A 66 -0.53 -0.50 7.82
CA ILE A 66 -0.34 -1.64 6.94
C ILE A 66 0.52 -2.65 7.69
N ARG A 67 -0.07 -3.76 8.15
CA ARG A 67 0.65 -4.71 9.00
C ARG A 67 0.36 -6.18 8.72
N ASN A 68 1.32 -7.04 9.03
CA ASN A 68 1.14 -8.50 8.97
C ASN A 68 0.67 -9.04 7.61
N ASN A 69 0.85 -8.29 6.52
CA ASN A 69 0.46 -8.76 5.19
C ASN A 69 1.57 -9.62 4.58
N TYR A 70 1.19 -10.65 3.82
CA TYR A 70 2.11 -11.45 3.02
C TYR A 70 1.97 -11.08 1.54
N ILE A 71 2.94 -10.37 1.00
CA ILE A 71 2.86 -9.77 -0.34
C ILE A 71 3.96 -10.38 -1.21
N ASN A 72 3.58 -11.08 -2.27
CA ASN A 72 4.54 -11.83 -3.05
C ASN A 72 4.21 -12.01 -4.53
N HIS A 73 5.24 -12.29 -5.33
CA HIS A 73 5.14 -12.42 -6.80
C HIS A 73 4.60 -11.15 -7.49
N GLY A 74 5.12 -9.99 -7.11
CA GLY A 74 4.75 -8.70 -7.71
C GLY A 74 5.69 -8.27 -8.81
N THR A 75 5.16 -7.84 -9.97
CA THR A 75 6.02 -7.32 -11.06
C THR A 75 6.60 -5.93 -10.75
N TYR A 76 5.86 -5.07 -10.02
CA TYR A 76 6.25 -3.72 -9.61
C TYR A 76 6.38 -3.59 -8.08
N SER A 77 6.10 -2.42 -7.48
CA SER A 77 6.28 -2.18 -6.04
C SER A 77 5.24 -2.93 -5.19
N CYS A 78 5.66 -3.48 -4.04
CA CYS A 78 4.72 -4.16 -3.16
C CYS A 78 3.82 -3.14 -2.43
N ILE A 79 4.41 -2.14 -1.77
CA ILE A 79 3.68 -1.02 -1.16
C ILE A 79 4.16 0.28 -1.79
N LYS A 80 3.23 1.03 -2.38
CA LYS A 80 3.43 2.42 -2.78
C LYS A 80 2.64 3.33 -1.87
N TRP A 81 3.26 4.42 -1.43
CA TRP A 81 2.63 5.31 -0.48
C TRP A 81 2.89 6.79 -0.78
N SER A 82 2.02 7.64 -0.25
CA SER A 82 2.12 9.10 -0.30
C SER A 82 1.38 9.71 0.89
N GLY A 83 1.79 10.89 1.34
CA GLY A 83 1.27 11.45 2.59
C GLY A 83 2.09 11.00 3.81
N ASN A 84 1.57 11.14 5.03
CA ASN A 84 2.41 11.11 6.25
C ASN A 84 1.89 10.14 7.33
N ASP A 85 2.72 9.88 8.33
CA ASP A 85 2.39 9.14 9.56
C ASP A 85 1.85 7.72 9.36
N HIS A 86 2.11 7.10 8.20
CA HIS A 86 1.75 5.70 7.97
C HIS A 86 2.60 4.76 8.83
N ILE A 87 1.98 3.70 9.35
CA ILE A 87 2.69 2.62 10.04
C ILE A 87 2.76 1.43 9.10
N MET A 88 3.96 0.98 8.77
CA MET A 88 4.20 -0.18 7.91
C MET A 88 5.05 -1.21 8.66
N GLU A 89 4.40 -2.07 9.43
CA GLU A 89 5.08 -2.98 10.36
C GLU A 89 4.80 -4.45 10.04
N ASN A 90 5.76 -5.34 10.28
CA ASN A 90 5.58 -6.81 10.23
C ASN A 90 5.02 -7.37 8.91
N ASN A 91 5.13 -6.64 7.80
CA ASN A 91 4.77 -7.17 6.48
C ASN A 91 5.90 -8.07 5.96
N HIS A 92 5.53 -9.17 5.30
CA HIS A 92 6.48 -10.08 4.66
C HIS A 92 6.39 -9.89 3.14
N PHE A 93 7.50 -9.45 2.55
CA PHE A 93 7.66 -9.29 1.10
C PHE A 93 8.52 -10.42 0.53
N HIS A 94 8.07 -11.06 -0.54
CA HIS A 94 8.82 -12.11 -1.21
C HIS A 94 8.67 -12.03 -2.73
N TYR A 95 9.77 -12.05 -3.49
CA TYR A 95 9.73 -12.07 -4.96
C TYR A 95 8.90 -10.93 -5.57
N CYS A 96 9.04 -9.71 -5.05
CA CYS A 96 8.50 -8.49 -5.67
C CYS A 96 9.53 -7.83 -6.58
N CYS A 97 9.09 -6.84 -7.37
CA CYS A 97 9.96 -6.01 -8.22
C CYS A 97 10.76 -6.82 -9.24
N HIS A 98 10.26 -7.99 -9.65
CA HIS A 98 11.06 -8.95 -10.42
C HIS A 98 11.09 -8.67 -11.93
N ALA A 99 10.26 -7.73 -12.43
CA ALA A 99 10.13 -7.44 -13.87
C ALA A 99 10.29 -5.94 -14.21
N THR A 100 10.57 -5.08 -13.23
CA THR A 100 10.64 -3.63 -13.40
C THR A 100 11.81 -3.02 -12.64
N SER A 101 12.18 -1.79 -13.00
CA SER A 101 13.08 -0.93 -12.21
C SER A 101 12.31 0.23 -11.57
N ASP A 102 12.97 1.01 -10.70
CA ASP A 102 12.36 2.12 -9.96
C ASP A 102 11.11 1.69 -9.16
N CYS A 103 11.32 0.64 -8.36
CA CYS A 103 10.32 -0.01 -7.53
C CYS A 103 10.98 -0.56 -6.26
N GLY A 104 10.19 -0.87 -5.26
CA GLY A 104 10.69 -1.46 -4.02
C GLY A 104 9.61 -2.22 -3.25
N ALA A 105 10.05 -2.91 -2.20
CA ALA A 105 9.12 -3.50 -1.24
C ALA A 105 8.20 -2.42 -0.63
N ILE A 106 8.80 -1.27 -0.30
CA ILE A 106 8.11 -0.04 0.12
C ILE A 106 8.69 1.11 -0.70
N HIS A 107 7.83 1.85 -1.38
CA HIS A 107 8.23 2.89 -2.34
C HIS A 107 7.40 4.17 -2.18
N SER A 108 8.04 5.28 -1.83
CA SER A 108 7.41 6.59 -1.56
C SER A 108 7.31 7.51 -2.78
N GLY A 109 7.86 7.09 -3.93
CA GLY A 109 8.05 7.98 -5.07
C GLY A 109 8.88 9.21 -4.72
N ARG A 110 8.46 10.39 -5.20
CA ARG A 110 9.27 11.62 -5.27
C ARG A 110 8.85 12.72 -4.29
N ASP A 111 8.21 12.39 -3.16
CA ASP A 111 7.83 13.38 -2.15
C ASP A 111 8.64 13.23 -0.85
N TRP A 112 9.68 14.05 -0.70
CA TRP A 112 10.49 14.11 0.52
C TRP A 112 9.70 14.59 1.75
N THR A 113 8.60 15.32 1.56
CA THR A 113 7.77 15.78 2.69
C THR A 113 6.84 14.68 3.21
N SER A 114 6.72 13.56 2.49
CA SER A 114 5.90 12.42 2.89
C SER A 114 6.55 11.59 4.02
N VAL A 115 7.88 11.62 4.19
CA VAL A 115 8.57 10.89 5.28
C VAL A 115 8.50 11.58 6.66
N ARG A 116 7.68 12.62 6.82
CA ARG A 116 7.65 13.47 8.01
C ARG A 116 6.32 13.47 8.72
#